data_AF-A0AAZ3SDG6-F1
#
_entry.id   AF-A0AAZ3SDG6-F1
#
_cell.length_a   1.000
_cell.length_b   1.000
_cell.length_c   1.000
_cell.angle_alpha   90.00
_cell.angle_beta   90.00
_cell.angle_gamma   90.00
#
_symmetry.space_group_name_H-M   'P 1'
#
loop_
_entity.id
_entity.type
_entity.pdbx_description
1 polymer ?
#
loop_
_entity_poly.entity_id
_entity_poly.type
_entity_poly.pdbx_seq_one_letter_code
_entity_poly.pdbx_strand_id
1 'polypeptide(L)'
;CLLSPLLASLMDRTYDRNFPVSSLSISRFVDNISSREEVDQAEYYLYKFRHSPNCWYLRDWTVHSWVRQCLRYGARDKALHTLKNKVQYGMFPDDFTFNILIDSFIKDEDFKGACSVVEEVMLQESFDLPTTQILSLYALSNYLATKPELSMSEERALGASLLISGLKQDGSIGLSAQLLGSALLGKVEMGAGIHAVFRGMPLMWTPGYLGRALAVMERVAAAPGDGKLSKDAVDYLEGLLQDLSSASDSSSGEDDESGGEEGNKEEEVDEDDQAERDKLPLYASRFKVLGKGKIN
;
A
#
# COMPACT_ATOMS: atom_id res chain seq x y z
N CYS A 1 37.85 2.69 7.98
CA CYS A 1 38.05 1.78 6.83
C CYS A 1 38.39 0.33 7.20
N LEU A 2 39.01 0.00 8.34
CA LEU A 2 39.36 -1.41 8.68
C LEU A 2 38.32 -2.15 9.54
N LEU A 3 37.30 -1.47 10.05
CA LEU A 3 36.34 -2.07 10.98
C LEU A 3 35.32 -2.98 10.27
N SER A 4 34.88 -2.63 9.05
CA SER A 4 33.93 -3.40 8.25
C SER A 4 34.43 -4.81 7.92
N PRO A 5 35.63 -5.02 7.33
CA PRO A 5 36.11 -6.36 6.98
C PRO A 5 36.40 -7.23 8.21
N LEU A 6 36.85 -6.61 9.32
CA LEU A 6 37.10 -7.33 10.56
C LEU A 6 35.78 -7.85 11.16
N LEU A 7 34.74 -7.04 11.15
CA LEU A 7 33.42 -7.41 11.68
C LEU A 7 32.72 -8.45 10.79
N ALA A 8 32.87 -8.34 9.47
CA ALA A 8 32.47 -9.37 8.51
C ALA A 8 33.11 -10.73 8.82
N SER A 9 34.43 -10.79 8.96
CA SER A 9 35.15 -12.03 9.29
C SER A 9 34.74 -12.63 10.64
N LEU A 10 34.42 -11.77 11.62
CA LEU A 10 33.93 -12.20 12.92
C LEU A 10 32.53 -12.81 12.80
N MET A 11 31.64 -12.16 12.05
CA MET A 11 30.28 -12.64 11.80
C MET A 11 30.30 -13.99 11.08
N ASP A 12 31.12 -14.14 10.03
CA ASP A 12 31.23 -15.42 9.32
C ASP A 12 31.73 -16.54 10.22
N ARG A 13 32.77 -16.29 11.04
CA ARG A 13 33.25 -17.28 12.01
C ARG A 13 32.18 -17.66 13.05
N THR A 14 31.32 -16.72 13.46
CA THR A 14 30.21 -17.05 14.37
C THR A 14 29.11 -17.85 13.68
N TYR A 15 28.81 -17.54 12.42
CA TYR A 15 27.84 -18.28 11.62
C TYR A 15 28.31 -19.70 11.30
N ASP A 16 29.59 -19.89 10.93
CA ASP A 16 30.17 -21.21 10.66
C ASP A 16 30.15 -22.12 11.89
N ARG A 17 30.20 -21.51 13.08
CA ARG A 17 30.10 -22.21 14.37
C ARG A 17 28.66 -22.36 14.87
N ASN A 18 27.67 -21.93 14.10
CA ASN A 18 26.24 -21.90 14.46
C ASN A 18 25.96 -21.14 15.78
N PHE A 19 26.77 -20.14 16.11
CA PHE A 19 26.54 -19.30 17.27
C PHE A 19 25.70 -18.07 16.91
N PRO A 20 24.83 -17.60 17.83
CA PRO A 20 24.00 -16.45 17.58
C PRO A 20 24.84 -15.17 17.53
N VAL A 21 24.68 -14.38 16.47
CA VAL A 21 25.32 -13.07 16.32
C VAL A 21 24.61 -12.04 17.19
N SER A 22 25.38 -11.14 17.82
CA SER A 22 24.81 -10.03 18.59
C SER A 22 24.25 -8.96 17.65
N SER A 23 23.09 -8.39 17.98
CA SER A 23 22.52 -7.27 17.23
C SER A 23 23.43 -6.03 17.21
N LEU A 24 24.28 -5.86 18.22
CA LEU A 24 25.28 -4.79 18.28
C LEU A 24 26.38 -4.94 17.21
N SER A 25 26.73 -6.18 16.85
CA SER A 25 27.71 -6.41 15.78
C SER A 25 27.13 -5.96 14.44
N ILE A 26 25.85 -6.18 14.20
CA ILE A 26 25.19 -5.77 12.96
C ILE A 26 24.93 -4.28 12.94
N SER A 27 24.51 -3.68 14.06
CA SER A 27 24.35 -2.22 14.15
C SER A 27 25.66 -1.52 13.79
N ARG A 28 26.77 -1.96 14.38
CA ARG A 28 28.10 -1.43 14.07
C ARG A 28 28.51 -1.71 12.63
N PHE A 29 28.13 -2.85 12.06
CA PHE A 29 28.42 -3.12 10.65
C PHE A 29 27.73 -2.10 9.74
N VAL A 30 26.42 -1.88 9.96
CA VAL A 30 25.60 -0.94 9.19
C VAL A 30 26.10 0.50 9.35
N ASP A 31 26.41 0.94 10.58
CA ASP A 31 26.88 2.30 10.86
C ASP A 31 28.22 2.61 10.18
N ASN A 32 29.08 1.60 10.00
CA ASN A 32 30.45 1.76 9.49
C ASN A 32 30.58 1.52 7.97
N ILE A 33 29.48 1.35 7.25
CA ILE A 33 29.51 1.27 5.79
C ILE A 33 30.14 2.57 5.24
N SER A 34 31.02 2.42 4.28
CA SER A 34 31.86 3.46 3.69
C SER A 34 31.80 3.46 2.15
N SER A 35 31.38 2.36 1.53
CA SER A 35 31.26 2.18 0.07
C SER A 35 29.89 1.62 -0.34
N ARG A 36 29.52 1.80 -1.62
CA ARG A 36 28.33 1.19 -2.22
C ARG A 36 28.39 -0.34 -2.20
N GLU A 37 29.57 -0.92 -2.39
CA GLU A 37 29.79 -2.38 -2.34
C GLU A 37 29.56 -2.94 -0.94
N GLU A 38 29.93 -2.18 0.10
CA GLU A 38 29.67 -2.58 1.48
C GLU A 38 28.16 -2.55 1.80
N VAL A 39 27.35 -1.81 1.03
CA VAL A 39 25.88 -1.90 1.13
C VAL A 39 25.39 -3.27 0.64
N ASP A 40 25.97 -3.85 -0.42
CA ASP A 40 25.63 -5.24 -0.85
C ASP A 40 25.98 -6.25 0.25
N GLN A 41 27.17 -6.11 0.84
CA GLN A 41 27.60 -6.98 1.92
C GLN A 41 26.68 -6.85 3.15
N ALA A 42 26.27 -5.64 3.48
CA ALA A 42 25.36 -5.38 4.58
C ALA A 42 23.97 -5.96 4.33
N GLU A 43 23.46 -5.87 3.11
CA GLU A 43 22.22 -6.53 2.73
C GLU A 43 22.31 -8.05 2.96
N TYR A 44 23.41 -8.68 2.55
CA TYR A 44 23.65 -10.11 2.79
C TYR A 44 23.70 -10.45 4.29
N TYR A 45 24.42 -9.67 5.10
CA TYR A 45 24.51 -9.94 6.54
C TYR A 45 23.18 -9.68 7.28
N LEU A 46 22.38 -8.71 6.85
CA LEU A 46 21.03 -8.48 7.38
C LEU A 46 20.11 -9.67 7.07
N TYR A 47 20.14 -10.18 5.83
CA TYR A 47 19.42 -11.39 5.45
C TYR A 47 19.84 -12.59 6.32
N LYS A 48 21.14 -12.81 6.48
CA LYS A 48 21.68 -13.91 7.29
C LYS A 48 21.32 -13.76 8.77
N PHE A 49 21.27 -12.54 9.29
CA PHE A 49 20.84 -12.28 10.65
C PHE A 49 19.35 -12.57 10.87
N ARG A 50 18.50 -12.31 9.88
CA ARG A 50 17.08 -12.65 9.96
C ARG A 50 16.85 -14.15 10.10
N HIS A 51 17.74 -14.96 9.52
CA HIS A 51 17.73 -16.43 9.61
C HIS A 51 18.52 -16.97 10.81
N SER A 52 18.88 -16.11 11.77
CA SER A 52 19.58 -16.46 13.02
C SER A 52 18.60 -16.51 14.20
N PRO A 53 18.90 -17.26 15.28
CA PRO A 53 18.06 -17.26 16.49
C PRO A 53 17.81 -15.87 17.09
N ASN A 54 18.72 -14.92 16.86
CA ASN A 54 18.63 -13.55 17.37
C ASN A 54 17.85 -12.59 16.46
N CYS A 55 17.11 -13.08 15.48
CA CYS A 55 16.42 -12.25 14.48
C CYS A 55 15.44 -11.23 15.06
N TRP A 56 14.84 -11.53 16.22
CA TRP A 56 13.93 -10.62 16.93
C TRP A 56 14.65 -9.45 17.62
N TYR A 57 15.95 -9.59 17.88
CA TYR A 57 16.74 -8.55 18.56
C TYR A 57 17.29 -7.48 17.61
N LEU A 58 16.83 -7.44 16.34
CA LEU A 58 17.08 -6.29 15.47
C LEU A 58 16.45 -5.05 16.10
N ARG A 59 17.16 -3.93 16.08
CA ARG A 59 16.76 -2.70 16.78
C ARG A 59 16.39 -1.62 15.79
N ASP A 60 15.45 -0.77 16.15
CA ASP A 60 14.89 0.27 15.28
C ASP A 60 15.98 1.23 14.78
N TRP A 61 16.97 1.55 15.62
CA TRP A 61 18.12 2.37 15.22
C TRP A 61 18.96 1.73 14.12
N THR A 62 19.04 0.39 14.04
CA THR A 62 19.76 -0.30 12.96
C THR A 62 19.03 -0.17 11.64
N VAL A 63 17.70 -0.22 11.67
CA VAL A 63 16.84 0.02 10.51
C VAL A 63 16.94 1.46 10.06
N HIS A 64 16.90 2.41 11.00
CA HIS A 64 17.11 3.83 10.70
C HIS A 64 18.48 4.11 10.08
N SER A 65 19.56 3.57 10.67
CA SER A 65 20.92 3.69 10.14
C SER A 65 21.04 3.07 8.75
N TRP A 66 20.45 1.90 8.52
CA TRP A 66 20.43 1.25 7.21
C TRP A 66 19.82 2.14 6.13
N VAL A 67 18.64 2.70 6.41
CA VAL A 67 17.94 3.60 5.48
C VAL A 67 18.76 4.85 5.20
N ARG A 68 19.29 5.50 6.25
CA ARG A 68 20.15 6.68 6.10
C ARG A 68 21.39 6.38 5.27
N GLN A 69 21.98 5.21 5.48
CA GLN A 69 23.14 4.77 4.74
C GLN A 69 22.81 4.50 3.29
N CYS A 70 21.67 3.86 3.01
CA CYS A 70 21.23 3.65 1.64
C CYS A 70 21.07 4.98 0.91
N LEU A 71 20.48 5.99 1.56
CA LEU A 71 20.34 7.32 0.97
C LEU A 71 21.69 8.01 0.74
N ARG A 72 22.64 7.89 1.67
CA ARG A 72 23.98 8.50 1.56
C ARG A 72 24.77 8.00 0.35
N TYR A 73 24.61 6.74 -0.04
CA TYR A 73 25.30 6.13 -1.18
C TYR A 73 24.44 6.03 -2.45
N GLY A 74 23.28 6.71 -2.50
CA GLY A 74 22.37 6.66 -3.65
C GLY A 74 21.77 5.26 -3.88
N ALA A 75 21.77 4.42 -2.86
CA ALA A 75 21.34 3.03 -2.86
C ALA A 75 19.83 2.86 -2.62
N ARG A 76 19.00 3.71 -3.24
CA ARG A 76 17.55 3.74 -3.00
C ARG A 76 16.85 2.44 -3.40
N ASP A 77 17.29 1.82 -4.50
CA ASP A 77 16.75 0.54 -4.99
C ASP A 77 16.86 -0.57 -3.95
N LYS A 78 17.97 -0.59 -3.19
CA LYS A 78 18.19 -1.58 -2.14
C LYS A 78 17.32 -1.31 -0.92
N ALA A 79 17.13 -0.04 -0.56
CA ALA A 79 16.19 0.32 0.49
C ALA A 79 14.79 -0.20 0.14
N LEU A 80 14.32 0.07 -1.09
CA LEU A 80 13.04 -0.44 -1.58
C LEU A 80 12.98 -1.97 -1.61
N HIS A 81 14.03 -2.64 -2.08
CA HIS A 81 14.10 -4.11 -2.11
C HIS A 81 13.98 -4.71 -0.71
N THR A 82 14.72 -4.16 0.26
CA THR A 82 14.66 -4.64 1.66
C THR A 82 13.31 -4.37 2.32
N LEU A 83 12.61 -3.30 1.95
CA LEU A 83 11.27 -2.97 2.43
C LEU A 83 10.22 -3.93 1.87
N LYS A 84 10.21 -4.15 0.54
CA LYS A 84 9.30 -5.10 -0.12
C LYS A 84 9.47 -6.51 0.42
N ASN A 85 10.70 -6.90 0.72
CA ASN A 85 11.05 -8.21 1.28
C ASN A 85 11.10 -8.22 2.82
N LYS A 86 10.11 -7.62 3.49
CA LYS A 86 10.04 -7.51 4.95
C LYS A 86 10.20 -8.85 5.70
N VAL A 87 9.73 -9.96 5.14
CA VAL A 87 9.82 -11.28 5.77
C VAL A 87 11.28 -11.78 5.84
N GLN A 88 12.03 -11.56 4.77
CA GLN A 88 13.39 -12.09 4.58
C GLN A 88 14.46 -11.25 5.27
N TYR A 89 14.27 -9.94 5.37
CA TYR A 89 15.22 -9.04 6.03
C TYR A 89 14.78 -8.63 7.43
N GLY A 90 13.48 -8.67 7.75
CA GLY A 90 12.95 -8.25 9.05
C GLY A 90 13.02 -6.74 9.27
N MET A 91 12.99 -5.95 8.20
CA MET A 91 13.12 -4.48 8.27
C MET A 91 11.74 -3.85 8.46
N PHE A 92 11.50 -3.32 9.65
CA PHE A 92 10.29 -2.59 10.01
C PHE A 92 10.70 -1.18 10.44
N PRO A 93 10.65 -0.18 9.55
CA PRO A 93 11.05 1.17 9.86
C PRO A 93 10.02 1.92 10.71
N ASP A 94 10.50 2.89 11.49
CA ASP A 94 9.63 3.84 12.17
C ASP A 94 9.00 4.84 11.18
N ASP A 95 7.88 5.45 11.58
CA ASP A 95 7.20 6.56 10.88
C ASP A 95 8.17 7.66 10.40
N PHE A 96 9.13 8.04 11.23
CA PHE A 96 10.11 9.07 10.87
C PHE A 96 11.06 8.59 9.76
N THR A 97 11.43 7.31 9.77
CA THR A 97 12.28 6.70 8.75
C THR A 97 11.54 6.60 7.41
N PHE A 98 10.25 6.27 7.44
CA PHE A 98 9.39 6.33 6.26
C PHE A 98 9.29 7.75 5.69
N ASN A 99 9.12 8.77 6.54
CA ASN A 99 9.09 10.16 6.09
C ASN A 99 10.36 10.56 5.33
N ILE A 100 11.53 10.17 5.82
CA ILE A 100 12.81 10.45 5.13
C ILE A 100 12.85 9.78 3.76
N LEU A 101 12.41 8.51 3.67
CA LEU A 101 12.39 7.78 2.40
C LEU A 101 11.45 8.44 1.40
N ILE A 102 10.21 8.70 1.79
CA ILE A 102 9.21 9.30 0.90
C ILE A 102 9.66 10.69 0.46
N ASP A 103 10.20 11.52 1.37
CA ASP A 103 10.74 12.85 1.04
C ASP A 103 11.91 12.76 0.03
N SER A 104 12.77 11.74 0.14
CA SER A 104 13.84 11.53 -0.83
C SER A 104 13.32 11.19 -2.23
N PHE A 105 12.28 10.36 -2.34
CA PHE A 105 11.68 10.02 -3.63
C PHE A 105 10.93 11.21 -4.24
N ILE A 106 10.23 12.00 -3.42
CA ILE A 106 9.53 13.22 -3.86
C ILE A 106 10.52 14.25 -4.42
N LYS A 107 11.66 14.45 -3.76
CA LYS A 107 12.69 15.40 -4.21
C LYS A 107 13.31 15.04 -5.56
N ASP A 108 13.36 13.74 -5.86
CA ASP A 108 13.89 13.22 -7.12
C ASP A 108 12.78 13.01 -8.18
N GLU A 109 11.55 13.48 -7.91
CA GLU A 109 10.36 13.37 -8.77
C GLU A 109 9.97 11.92 -9.14
N ASP A 110 10.44 10.92 -8.38
CA ASP A 110 10.08 9.51 -8.58
C ASP A 110 8.85 9.15 -7.74
N PHE A 111 7.67 9.44 -8.30
CA PHE A 111 6.39 9.17 -7.66
C PHE A 111 6.04 7.67 -7.58
N LYS A 112 6.57 6.85 -8.49
CA LYS A 112 6.33 5.39 -8.47
C LYS A 112 7.07 4.73 -7.30
N GLY A 113 8.33 5.12 -7.09
CA GLY A 113 9.09 4.73 -5.91
C GLY A 113 8.42 5.17 -4.61
N ALA A 114 7.95 6.43 -4.56
CA ALA A 114 7.22 6.96 -3.40
C ALA A 114 5.94 6.15 -3.09
N CYS A 115 5.15 5.79 -4.11
CA CYS A 115 3.95 4.96 -3.91
C CYS A 115 4.28 3.59 -3.37
N SER A 116 5.33 2.92 -3.89
CA SER A 116 5.80 1.65 -3.32
C SER A 116 6.17 1.76 -1.84
N VAL A 117 6.72 2.91 -1.39
CA VAL A 117 7.00 3.12 0.05
C VAL A 117 5.70 3.30 0.84
N VAL A 118 4.74 4.06 0.31
CA VAL A 118 3.43 4.28 0.95
C VAL A 118 2.64 2.98 1.08
N GLU A 119 2.72 2.07 0.11
CA GLU A 119 2.17 0.72 0.22
C GLU A 119 2.76 -0.04 1.41
N GLU A 120 4.06 0.08 1.67
CA GLU A 120 4.69 -0.54 2.83
C GLU A 120 4.30 0.11 4.17
N VAL A 121 4.14 1.44 4.20
CA VAL A 121 3.57 2.17 5.35
C VAL A 121 2.17 1.64 5.66
N MET A 122 1.36 1.44 4.61
CA MET A 122 0.02 0.86 4.72
C MET A 122 0.04 -0.57 5.25
N LEU A 123 0.92 -1.42 4.72
CA LEU A 123 1.04 -2.81 5.17
C LEU A 123 1.51 -2.95 6.63
N GLN A 124 2.17 -1.93 7.18
CA GLN A 124 2.54 -1.85 8.59
C GLN A 124 1.51 -1.08 9.44
N GLU A 125 0.46 -0.53 8.82
CA GLU A 125 -0.55 0.34 9.42
C GLU A 125 0.05 1.54 10.19
N SER A 126 1.24 2.00 9.80
CA SER A 126 2.05 2.97 10.54
C SER A 126 1.70 4.42 10.15
N PHE A 127 0.50 4.84 10.54
CA PHE A 127 -0.05 6.19 10.29
C PHE A 127 -0.28 6.98 11.59
N ASP A 128 0.57 6.79 12.59
CA ASP A 128 0.39 7.44 13.90
C ASP A 128 0.70 8.93 13.83
N LEU A 129 1.73 9.31 13.07
CA LEU A 129 2.13 10.71 12.89
C LEU A 129 1.33 11.41 11.78
N PRO A 130 0.85 12.65 11.99
CA PRO A 130 0.15 13.41 10.95
C PRO A 130 1.07 13.74 9.76
N THR A 131 2.38 13.79 9.96
CA THR A 131 3.35 14.04 8.90
C THR A 131 3.40 12.89 7.89
N THR A 132 3.36 11.63 8.33
CA THR A 132 3.33 10.46 7.42
C THR A 132 2.04 10.46 6.62
N GLN A 133 0.92 10.82 7.24
CA GLN A 133 -0.37 10.91 6.56
C GLN A 133 -0.37 11.99 5.46
N ILE A 134 0.08 13.21 5.76
CA ILE A 134 0.14 14.29 4.76
C ILE A 134 1.09 13.92 3.61
N LEU A 135 2.26 13.38 3.94
CA LEU A 135 3.27 13.04 2.94
C LEU A 135 2.82 11.88 2.04
N SER A 136 2.16 10.87 2.61
CA SER A 136 1.56 9.77 1.86
C SER A 136 0.48 10.26 0.91
N LEU A 137 -0.47 11.09 1.38
CA LEU A 137 -1.53 11.66 0.54
C LEU A 137 -0.95 12.50 -0.60
N TYR A 138 0.10 13.27 -0.34
CA TYR A 138 0.77 14.06 -1.36
C TYR A 138 1.45 13.19 -2.43
N ALA A 139 2.15 12.12 -2.02
CA ALA A 139 2.74 11.16 -2.95
C ALA A 139 1.67 10.49 -3.83
N LEU A 140 0.57 10.05 -3.21
CA LEU A 140 -0.54 9.39 -3.91
C LEU A 140 -1.28 10.35 -4.85
N SER A 141 -1.51 11.61 -4.46
CA SER A 141 -2.16 12.60 -5.32
C SER A 141 -1.33 12.94 -6.55
N ASN A 142 -0.02 13.05 -6.40
CA ASN A 142 0.88 13.30 -7.54
C ASN A 142 0.95 12.10 -8.48
N TYR A 143 0.93 10.89 -7.93
CA TYR A 143 0.86 9.67 -8.73
C TYR A 143 -0.46 9.58 -9.52
N LEU A 144 -1.60 9.86 -8.88
CA LEU A 144 -2.89 9.96 -9.58
C LEU A 144 -2.90 11.05 -10.66
N ALA A 145 -2.24 12.18 -10.42
CA ALA A 145 -2.13 13.25 -11.41
C ALA A 145 -1.36 12.83 -12.67
N THR A 146 -0.42 11.87 -12.55
CA THR A 146 0.27 11.31 -13.71
C THR A 146 -0.59 10.36 -14.56
N LYS A 147 -1.81 10.02 -14.11
CA LYS A 147 -2.78 9.13 -14.77
C LYS A 147 -2.13 7.89 -15.43
N PRO A 148 -1.42 7.05 -14.67
CA PRO A 148 -0.90 5.80 -15.21
C PRO A 148 -2.02 4.83 -15.55
N GLU A 149 -1.79 3.95 -16.54
CA GLU A 149 -2.60 2.74 -16.71
C GLU A 149 -2.31 1.83 -15.51
N LEU A 150 -3.28 1.74 -14.59
CA LEU A 150 -3.12 0.99 -13.35
C LEU A 150 -3.45 -0.48 -13.59
N SER A 151 -2.56 -1.36 -13.14
CA SER A 151 -2.89 -2.78 -12.98
C SER A 151 -3.92 -2.96 -11.86
N MET A 152 -4.78 -3.98 -11.94
CA MET A 152 -5.72 -4.34 -10.85
C MET A 152 -5.05 -4.45 -9.48
N SER A 153 -3.80 -4.90 -9.43
CA SER A 153 -3.01 -4.97 -8.18
C SER A 153 -2.62 -3.59 -7.65
N GLU A 154 -2.29 -2.66 -8.54
CA GLU A 154 -1.91 -1.28 -8.21
C GLU A 154 -3.15 -0.48 -7.81
N GLU A 155 -4.30 -0.68 -8.48
CA GLU A 155 -5.59 -0.09 -8.07
C GLU A 155 -5.99 -0.54 -6.66
N ARG A 156 -5.78 -1.82 -6.34
CA ARG A 156 -6.04 -2.37 -5.01
C ARG A 156 -5.14 -1.73 -3.96
N ALA A 157 -3.83 -1.65 -4.21
CA ALA A 157 -2.86 -1.09 -3.28
C ALA A 157 -3.06 0.43 -3.08
N LEU A 158 -3.35 1.15 -4.16
CA LEU A 158 -3.69 2.56 -4.14
C LEU A 158 -5.00 2.82 -3.39
N GLY A 159 -6.04 2.01 -3.64
CA GLY A 159 -7.32 2.12 -2.96
C GLY A 159 -7.21 1.87 -1.46
N ALA A 160 -6.45 0.85 -1.07
CA ALA A 160 -6.21 0.51 0.34
C ALA A 160 -5.39 1.59 1.07
N SER A 161 -4.34 2.12 0.43
CA SER A 161 -3.49 3.15 1.03
C SER A 161 -4.25 4.47 1.26
N LEU A 162 -5.06 4.90 0.28
CA LEU A 162 -5.93 6.07 0.40
C LEU A 162 -7.01 5.90 1.48
N LEU A 163 -7.61 4.70 1.58
CA LEU A 163 -8.62 4.43 2.59
C LEU A 163 -8.03 4.52 4.01
N ILE A 164 -6.90 3.86 4.25
CA ILE A 164 -6.29 3.79 5.58
C ILE A 164 -5.74 5.16 5.99
N SER A 165 -5.07 5.89 5.09
CA SER A 165 -4.62 7.26 5.39
C SER A 165 -5.80 8.21 5.62
N GLY A 166 -6.88 8.03 4.86
CA GLY A 166 -8.09 8.82 4.96
C GLY A 166 -8.84 8.61 6.28
N LEU A 167 -8.91 7.38 6.81
CA LEU A 167 -9.59 7.08 8.09
C LEU A 167 -8.99 7.80 9.29
N LYS A 168 -7.71 8.18 9.21
CA LYS A 168 -7.00 8.89 10.29
C LYS A 168 -7.17 10.41 10.23
N GLN A 169 -7.73 10.95 9.14
CA GLN A 169 -7.91 12.38 8.93
C GLN A 169 -9.38 12.80 8.93
N ASP A 170 -9.74 13.74 9.79
CA ASP A 170 -11.09 14.33 9.84
C ASP A 170 -11.30 15.46 8.82
N GLY A 171 -10.25 15.82 8.08
CA GLY A 171 -10.28 16.91 7.10
C GLY A 171 -11.02 16.56 5.80
N SER A 172 -11.41 17.60 5.05
CA SER A 172 -11.97 17.48 3.69
C SER A 172 -11.13 16.58 2.77
N ILE A 173 -9.80 16.70 2.85
CA ILE A 173 -8.85 15.87 2.09
C ILE A 173 -8.98 14.39 2.51
N GLY A 174 -9.04 14.10 3.81
CA GLY A 174 -9.23 12.75 4.33
C GLY A 174 -10.51 12.11 3.84
N LEU A 175 -11.63 12.84 3.89
CA LEU A 175 -12.93 12.36 3.39
C LEU A 175 -12.91 12.11 1.88
N SER A 176 -12.23 12.96 1.10
CA SER A 176 -12.06 12.75 -0.34
C SER A 176 -11.17 11.53 -0.66
N ALA A 177 -10.12 11.29 0.14
CA ALA A 177 -9.25 10.12 0.01
C ALA A 177 -9.99 8.84 0.39
N GLN A 178 -10.83 8.85 1.44
CA GLN A 178 -11.69 7.72 1.79
C GLN A 178 -12.66 7.36 0.66
N LEU A 179 -13.24 8.39 0.01
CA LEU A 179 -14.17 8.19 -1.10
C LEU A 179 -13.45 7.57 -2.31
N LEU A 180 -12.32 8.14 -2.74
CA LEU A 180 -11.50 7.59 -3.81
C LEU A 180 -11.00 6.17 -3.51
N GLY A 181 -10.51 5.95 -2.29
CA GLY A 181 -10.04 4.64 -1.85
C GLY A 181 -11.14 3.58 -1.88
N SER A 182 -12.32 3.91 -1.37
CA SER A 182 -13.48 3.02 -1.40
C SER A 182 -14.00 2.78 -2.83
N ALA A 183 -13.91 3.77 -3.71
CA ALA A 183 -14.30 3.64 -5.12
C ALA A 183 -13.37 2.68 -5.87
N LEU A 184 -12.05 2.83 -5.69
CA LEU A 184 -11.04 1.94 -6.27
C LEU A 184 -11.19 0.51 -5.77
N LEU A 185 -11.37 0.32 -4.45
CA LEU A 185 -11.61 -1.01 -3.89
C LEU A 185 -12.93 -1.62 -4.36
N GLY A 186 -13.97 -0.80 -4.53
CA GLY A 186 -15.25 -1.24 -5.10
C GLY A 186 -15.12 -1.71 -6.55
N LYS A 187 -14.30 -1.04 -7.38
CA LYS A 187 -14.00 -1.51 -8.74
C LYS A 187 -13.32 -2.89 -8.71
N VAL A 188 -12.37 -3.09 -7.80
CA VAL A 188 -11.66 -4.38 -7.64
C VAL A 188 -12.60 -5.47 -7.13
N GLU A 189 -13.44 -5.18 -6.14
CA GLU A 189 -14.47 -6.08 -5.60
C GLU A 189 -15.41 -6.57 -6.71
N MET A 190 -15.88 -5.65 -7.56
CA MET A 190 -16.81 -5.96 -8.64
C MET A 190 -16.18 -6.82 -9.76
N GLY A 191 -14.89 -6.61 -10.03
CA GLY A 191 -14.17 -7.34 -11.08
C GLY A 191 -13.62 -8.70 -10.65
N ALA A 192 -13.04 -8.80 -9.45
CA ALA A 192 -12.27 -9.96 -8.99
C ALA A 192 -12.79 -10.60 -7.69
N GLY A 193 -13.92 -10.13 -7.17
CA GLY A 193 -14.53 -10.62 -5.93
C GLY A 193 -13.88 -10.08 -4.67
N ILE A 194 -14.51 -10.32 -3.52
CA ILE A 194 -14.04 -9.78 -2.24
C ILE A 194 -12.72 -10.40 -1.77
N HIS A 195 -12.48 -11.67 -2.11
CA HIS A 195 -11.26 -12.38 -1.73
C HIS A 195 -9.99 -11.67 -2.24
N ALA A 196 -10.04 -11.17 -3.48
CA ALA A 196 -8.96 -10.41 -4.08
C ALA A 196 -8.67 -9.11 -3.32
N VAL A 197 -9.67 -8.49 -2.68
CA VAL A 197 -9.54 -7.22 -1.96
C VAL A 197 -8.74 -7.38 -0.67
N PHE A 198 -9.12 -8.32 0.21
CA PHE A 198 -8.49 -8.43 1.53
C PHE A 198 -7.25 -9.34 1.56
N ARG A 199 -7.02 -10.19 0.54
CA ARG A 199 -5.88 -11.13 0.55
C ARG A 199 -4.53 -10.39 0.59
N GLY A 200 -3.86 -10.50 1.74
CA GLY A 200 -2.53 -9.92 1.97
C GLY A 200 -2.54 -8.42 2.25
N MET A 201 -3.71 -7.84 2.55
CA MET A 201 -3.86 -6.43 2.92
C MET A 201 -4.57 -6.29 4.27
N PRO A 202 -4.29 -5.21 5.03
CA PRO A 202 -5.00 -4.91 6.26
C PRO A 202 -6.40 -4.31 5.97
N LEU A 203 -7.26 -5.09 5.33
CA LEU A 203 -8.61 -4.70 4.96
C LEU A 203 -9.65 -5.66 5.56
N MET A 204 -10.86 -5.14 5.78
CA MET A 204 -11.99 -5.92 6.29
C MET A 204 -12.53 -6.86 5.22
N TRP A 205 -12.95 -8.07 5.62
CA TRP A 205 -13.59 -9.06 4.74
C TRP A 205 -15.08 -8.78 4.45
N THR A 206 -15.63 -7.67 4.94
CA THR A 206 -17.06 -7.36 4.77
C THR A 206 -17.33 -6.74 3.39
N PRO A 207 -18.31 -7.22 2.62
CA PRO A 207 -18.61 -6.68 1.29
C PRO A 207 -19.16 -5.26 1.33
N GLY A 208 -19.16 -4.63 0.15
CA GLY A 208 -19.85 -3.36 -0.11
C GLY A 208 -18.97 -2.13 0.08
N TYR A 209 -17.81 -2.07 -0.57
CA TYR A 209 -16.96 -0.87 -0.55
C TYR A 209 -17.62 0.34 -1.23
N LEU A 210 -18.42 0.13 -2.28
CA LEU A 210 -19.25 1.18 -2.89
C LEU A 210 -20.29 1.73 -1.92
N GLY A 211 -20.90 0.86 -1.10
CA GLY A 211 -21.80 1.28 -0.03
C GLY A 211 -21.12 2.17 1.00
N ARG A 212 -19.87 1.86 1.36
CA ARG A 212 -19.06 2.71 2.27
C ARG A 212 -18.71 4.05 1.63
N ALA A 213 -18.40 4.08 0.33
CA ALA A 213 -18.16 5.33 -0.39
C ALA A 213 -19.38 6.26 -0.32
N LEU A 214 -20.58 5.73 -0.55
CA LEU A 214 -21.83 6.48 -0.43
C LEU A 214 -22.11 6.91 1.02
N ALA A 215 -21.79 6.09 2.01
CA ALA A 215 -21.91 6.47 3.42
C ALA A 215 -20.98 7.64 3.78
N VAL A 216 -19.79 7.74 3.17
CA VAL A 216 -18.90 8.90 3.32
C VAL A 216 -19.55 10.16 2.73
N MET A 217 -20.20 10.05 1.56
CA MET A 217 -20.96 11.18 0.99
C MET A 217 -22.14 11.60 1.88
N GLU A 218 -22.88 10.65 2.46
CA GLU A 218 -23.97 10.93 3.40
C GLU A 218 -23.45 11.64 4.65
N ARG A 219 -22.29 11.24 5.19
CA ARG A 219 -21.63 11.91 6.33
C ARG A 219 -21.24 13.35 5.99
N VAL A 220 -20.69 13.58 4.80
CA VAL A 220 -20.34 14.92 4.32
C VAL A 220 -21.59 15.79 4.16
N ALA A 221 -22.69 15.23 3.64
CA ALA A 221 -23.95 15.96 3.49
C ALA A 221 -24.57 16.34 4.85
N ALA A 222 -24.46 15.44 5.84
CA ALA A 222 -24.96 15.64 7.19
C ALA A 222 -24.10 16.58 8.04
N ALA A 223 -22.79 16.67 7.79
CA ALA A 223 -21.88 17.57 8.51
C ALA A 223 -22.02 19.02 7.99
N PRO A 224 -22.45 19.99 8.83
CA PRO A 224 -22.65 21.38 8.39
C PRO A 224 -21.36 22.22 8.35
N GLY A 225 -20.17 21.66 8.65
CA GLY A 225 -18.90 22.38 8.70
C GLY A 225 -17.83 21.78 7.81
N ASP A 226 -17.20 22.63 6.96
CA ASP A 226 -15.97 22.55 6.14
C ASP A 226 -15.54 21.23 5.44
N GLY A 227 -16.27 20.13 5.59
CA GLY A 227 -16.10 18.90 4.84
C GLY A 227 -16.60 19.09 3.41
N LYS A 228 -15.69 19.48 2.51
CA LYS A 228 -15.97 19.50 1.07
C LYS A 228 -15.37 18.24 0.45
N LEU A 229 -16.03 17.69 -0.57
CA LEU A 229 -15.44 16.63 -1.39
C LEU A 229 -14.76 17.26 -2.60
N SER A 230 -13.65 16.67 -3.05
CA SER A 230 -13.03 17.08 -4.30
C SER A 230 -13.92 16.66 -5.47
N LYS A 231 -14.05 17.56 -6.45
CA LYS A 231 -14.81 17.30 -7.67
C LYS A 231 -14.28 16.08 -8.42
N ASP A 232 -12.95 15.97 -8.52
CA ASP A 232 -12.26 14.85 -9.17
C ASP A 232 -12.63 13.49 -8.57
N ALA A 233 -12.83 13.42 -7.24
CA ALA A 233 -13.21 12.18 -6.57
C ALA A 233 -14.66 11.76 -6.86
N VAL A 234 -15.56 12.74 -6.94
CA VAL A 234 -16.96 12.51 -7.27
C VAL A 234 -17.12 12.14 -8.75
N ASP A 235 -16.41 12.84 -9.64
CA ASP A 235 -16.39 12.57 -11.08
C ASP A 235 -15.81 11.16 -11.36
N TYR A 236 -14.79 10.73 -10.61
CA TYR A 236 -14.26 9.37 -10.72
C TYR A 236 -15.28 8.30 -10.32
N LEU A 237 -16.00 8.51 -9.22
CA LEU A 237 -17.05 7.58 -8.78
C LEU A 237 -18.23 7.55 -9.76
N GLU A 238 -18.58 8.68 -10.38
CA GLU A 238 -19.57 8.73 -11.45
C GLU A 238 -19.12 7.93 -12.68
N GLY A 239 -17.88 8.12 -13.13
CA GLY A 239 -17.30 7.36 -14.24
C GLY A 239 -17.31 5.85 -13.96
N LEU A 240 -16.87 5.43 -12.77
CA LEU A 240 -16.89 4.02 -12.38
C LEU A 240 -18.30 3.42 -12.38
N LEU A 241 -19.31 4.15 -11.88
CA LEU A 241 -20.69 3.66 -11.89
C LEU A 241 -21.23 3.53 -13.33
N GLN A 242 -20.84 4.44 -14.23
CA GLN A 242 -21.20 4.35 -15.65
C GLN A 242 -20.51 3.15 -16.32
N ASP A 243 -19.21 2.98 -16.11
CA ASP A 243 -18.43 1.87 -16.65
C ASP A 243 -18.98 0.52 -16.18
N LEU A 244 -19.24 0.37 -14.87
CA LEU A 244 -19.82 -0.85 -14.30
C LEU A 244 -21.23 -1.12 -14.82
N SER A 245 -22.05 -0.09 -15.04
CA SER A 245 -23.40 -0.26 -15.61
C SER A 245 -23.37 -0.69 -17.08
N SER A 246 -22.36 -0.23 -17.84
CA SER A 246 -22.18 -0.64 -19.23
C SER A 246 -21.66 -2.08 -19.35
N ALA A 247 -20.81 -2.51 -18.42
CA ALA A 247 -20.29 -3.87 -18.36
C ALA A 247 -21.38 -4.90 -17.97
N SER A 248 -22.29 -4.55 -17.07
CA SER A 248 -23.43 -5.41 -16.72
C SER A 248 -24.39 -5.63 -17.89
N ASP A 249 -24.55 -4.66 -18.79
CA ASP A 249 -25.39 -4.83 -19.99
C ASP A 249 -24.75 -5.78 -21.01
N SER A 250 -23.41 -5.78 -21.12
CA SER A 250 -22.66 -6.64 -22.06
C SER A 250 -22.53 -8.12 -21.66
N SER A 251 -22.77 -8.45 -20.38
CA SER A 251 -22.68 -9.84 -19.88
C SER A 251 -24.01 -10.59 -19.89
N SER A 252 -25.08 -9.96 -20.38
CA SER A 252 -26.44 -10.53 -20.41
C SER A 252 -26.77 -11.31 -21.70
N GLY A 253 -25.80 -11.54 -22.58
CA GLY A 253 -26.03 -12.30 -23.80
C GLY A 253 -24.76 -12.95 -24.35
N GLU A 254 -24.45 -14.15 -23.86
CA GLU A 254 -23.78 -15.23 -24.61
C GLU A 254 -23.81 -16.49 -23.73
N ASP A 255 -24.95 -17.19 -23.74
CA ASP A 255 -24.97 -18.64 -23.53
C ASP A 255 -24.36 -19.26 -24.80
N ASP A 256 -23.25 -19.98 -24.69
CA ASP A 256 -22.91 -21.04 -25.65
C ASP A 256 -22.08 -22.16 -25.01
N GLU A 257 -22.63 -23.37 -25.10
CA GLU A 257 -22.06 -24.64 -24.68
C GLU A 257 -20.77 -24.98 -25.45
N SER A 258 -19.71 -25.37 -24.74
CA SER A 258 -18.65 -26.22 -25.31
C SER A 258 -17.76 -26.80 -24.21
N GLY A 259 -17.86 -28.12 -23.99
CA GLY A 259 -17.08 -28.85 -22.99
C GLY A 259 -15.58 -29.00 -23.31
N GLY A 260 -14.80 -29.18 -22.24
CA GLY A 260 -13.41 -29.61 -22.26
C GLY A 260 -12.84 -29.60 -20.84
N GLU A 261 -12.75 -30.77 -20.21
CA GLU A 261 -12.07 -30.97 -18.94
C GLU A 261 -10.59 -30.60 -19.06
N GLU A 262 -10.10 -29.66 -18.25
CA GLU A 262 -8.79 -29.73 -17.60
C GLU A 262 -8.75 -28.73 -16.43
N GLY A 263 -8.49 -29.24 -15.24
CA GLY A 263 -8.73 -28.56 -13.97
C GLY A 263 -7.99 -27.24 -13.79
N ASN A 264 -8.75 -26.16 -13.73
CA ASN A 264 -8.40 -24.96 -12.98
C ASN A 264 -9.65 -24.60 -12.18
N LYS A 265 -9.56 -24.54 -10.85
CA LYS A 265 -10.66 -24.11 -9.99
C LYS A 265 -10.90 -22.63 -10.29
N GLU A 266 -11.81 -22.34 -11.22
CA GLU A 266 -12.47 -21.05 -11.30
C GLU A 266 -13.08 -20.80 -9.91
N GLU A 267 -12.67 -19.71 -9.26
CA GLU A 267 -13.25 -19.29 -7.99
C GLU A 267 -14.75 -19.08 -8.26
N GLU A 268 -15.59 -19.99 -7.76
CA GLU A 268 -17.05 -19.84 -7.76
C GLU A 268 -17.35 -18.43 -7.24
N VAL A 269 -18.05 -17.62 -8.04
CA VAL A 269 -18.50 -16.29 -7.61
C VAL A 269 -19.39 -16.51 -6.40
N ASP A 270 -18.92 -16.10 -5.22
CA ASP A 270 -19.66 -16.26 -3.97
C ASP A 270 -21.06 -15.62 -4.13
N GLU A 271 -22.11 -16.26 -3.59
CA GLU A 271 -23.49 -15.73 -3.65
C GLU A 271 -23.56 -14.28 -3.13
N ASP A 272 -22.69 -13.95 -2.17
CA ASP A 272 -22.53 -12.61 -1.61
C ASP A 272 -21.96 -11.59 -2.62
N ASP A 273 -21.01 -11.99 -3.47
CA ASP A 273 -20.43 -11.13 -4.52
C ASP A 273 -21.47 -10.86 -5.61
N GLN A 274 -22.29 -11.86 -5.96
CA GLN A 274 -23.40 -11.69 -6.89
C GLN A 274 -24.51 -10.79 -6.30
N ALA A 275 -24.81 -10.94 -5.00
CA ALA A 275 -25.76 -10.08 -4.32
C ALA A 275 -25.30 -8.60 -4.22
N GLU A 276 -24.00 -8.33 -4.19
CA GLU A 276 -23.46 -6.97 -4.29
C GLU A 276 -23.56 -6.41 -5.72
N ARG A 277 -23.35 -7.25 -6.75
CA ARG A 277 -23.55 -6.86 -8.16
C ARG A 277 -24.99 -6.42 -8.42
N ASP A 278 -25.95 -7.11 -7.84
CA ASP A 278 -27.37 -6.77 -7.97
C ASP A 278 -27.75 -5.44 -7.29
N LYS A 279 -26.91 -4.92 -6.37
CA LYS A 279 -27.12 -3.63 -5.70
C LYS A 279 -26.58 -2.44 -6.51
N LEU A 280 -25.90 -2.65 -7.64
CA LEU A 280 -25.45 -1.58 -8.54
C LEU A 280 -26.52 -0.53 -8.90
N PRO A 281 -27.74 -0.88 -9.33
CA PRO A 281 -28.77 0.11 -9.65
C PRO A 281 -29.19 0.93 -8.41
N LEU A 282 -29.18 0.32 -7.22
CA LEU A 282 -29.45 1.02 -5.96
C LEU A 282 -28.35 2.03 -5.65
N TYR A 283 -27.07 1.67 -5.87
CA TYR A 283 -25.95 2.59 -5.70
C TYR A 283 -26.01 3.77 -6.67
N ALA A 284 -26.32 3.53 -7.95
CA ALA A 284 -26.50 4.60 -8.93
C ALA A 284 -27.65 5.56 -8.54
N SER A 285 -28.75 5.03 -8.01
CA SER A 285 -29.87 5.86 -7.52
C SER A 285 -29.47 6.70 -6.31
N ARG A 286 -28.78 6.11 -5.33
CA ARG A 286 -28.26 6.81 -4.14
C ARG A 286 -27.27 7.91 -4.52
N PHE A 287 -26.36 7.63 -5.45
CA PHE A 287 -25.40 8.61 -5.95
C PHE A 287 -26.11 9.81 -6.59
N LYS A 288 -27.12 9.59 -7.44
CA LYS A 288 -27.91 10.68 -8.05
C LYS A 288 -28.65 11.55 -7.03
N VAL A 289 -29.08 10.98 -5.91
CA VAL A 289 -29.70 11.73 -4.81
C VAL A 289 -28.67 12.60 -4.09
N LEU A 290 -27.47 12.06 -3.84
CA LEU A 290 -26.40 12.74 -3.10
C LEU A 290 -25.66 13.78 -3.95
N GLY A 291 -25.49 13.54 -5.25
CA GLY A 291 -24.83 14.47 -6.18
C GLY A 291 -25.58 15.80 -6.37
N LYS A 292 -26.89 15.82 -6.09
CA LYS A 292 -27.68 17.06 -6.04
C LYS A 292 -27.43 17.89 -4.77
N GLY A 293 -26.73 17.33 -3.77
CA GLY A 293 -26.71 17.80 -2.40
C GLY A 293 -25.59 18.76 -1.99
N LYS A 294 -24.43 18.76 -2.67
CA LYS A 294 -23.29 19.70 -2.46
C LYS A 294 -22.12 19.22 -3.32
N ILE A 295 -22.04 19.69 -4.55
CA ILE A 295 -20.83 19.62 -5.37
C ILE A 295 -20.51 21.07 -5.73
N ASN A 296 -19.28 21.51 -5.49
CA ASN A 296 -18.73 22.72 -6.10
C ASN A 296 -17.77 22.30 -7.20
#